data_AF-A0A7K2N258-F1
#
_entry.id   AF-A0A7K2N258-F1
#
_cell.length_a   1.000
_cell.length_b   1.000
_cell.length_c   1.000
_cell.angle_alpha   90.00
_cell.angle_beta   90.00
_cell.angle_gamma   90.00
#
_symmetry.space_group_name_H-M   'P 1'
#
loop_
_entity.id
_entity.type
_entity.pdbx_description
1 polymer ?
#
loop_
_entity_poly.entity_id
_entity_poly.type
_entity_poly.pdbx_seq_one_letter_code
_entity_poly.pdbx_strand_id
1 'polypeptide(L)'
;ATTAGVETDVLGLNLGNLTRAQIDEVTAAHPRPDFKRQILQAFTEGFRHRPATTFGTVNADVLAHFVPGFRRVDFVDVINDSDWPE
;
A
#
# COMPACT_ATOMS: atom_id res chain seq x y z
N ALA A 1 11.07 -10.33 -10.18
CA ALA A 1 10.81 -9.17 -11.06
C ALA A 1 9.54 -8.40 -10.67
N THR A 2 8.50 -9.06 -10.15
CA THR A 2 7.20 -8.43 -9.82
C THR A 2 7.29 -7.38 -8.70
N THR A 3 8.07 -7.64 -7.64
CA THR A 3 8.19 -6.72 -6.49
C THR A 3 8.90 -5.41 -6.84
N ALA A 4 10.03 -5.49 -7.57
CA ALA A 4 10.82 -4.32 -7.95
C ALA A 4 10.02 -3.29 -8.77
N GLY A 5 9.09 -3.76 -9.61
CA GLY A 5 8.17 -2.91 -10.36
C GLY A 5 7.24 -2.11 -9.46
N VAL A 6 6.58 -2.78 -8.49
CA VAL A 6 5.69 -2.13 -7.50
C VAL A 6 6.48 -1.16 -6.63
N GLU A 7 7.65 -1.58 -6.14
CA GLU A 7 8.54 -0.73 -5.34
C GLU A 7 8.92 0.55 -6.07
N THR A 8 9.23 0.47 -7.38
CA THR A 8 9.59 1.66 -8.17
C THR A 8 8.37 2.51 -8.50
N ASP A 9 7.28 1.89 -8.96
CA ASP A 9 6.14 2.61 -9.53
C ASP A 9 5.19 3.20 -8.47
N VAL A 10 5.06 2.51 -7.33
CA VAL A 10 4.17 2.90 -6.22
C VAL A 10 4.95 3.57 -5.09
N LEU A 11 6.08 3.00 -4.68
CA LEU A 11 6.85 3.50 -3.53
C LEU A 11 7.99 4.46 -3.94
N GLY A 12 8.34 4.54 -5.22
CA GLY A 12 9.42 5.37 -5.73
C GLY A 12 10.83 4.84 -5.40
N LEU A 13 10.94 3.61 -4.89
CA LEU A 13 12.22 2.99 -4.56
C LEU A 13 13.03 2.74 -5.83
N ASN A 14 14.34 2.97 -5.78
CA ASN A 14 15.25 2.79 -6.91
C ASN A 14 14.91 3.64 -8.16
N LEU A 15 13.96 4.57 -8.09
CA LEU A 15 13.59 5.44 -9.21
C LEU A 15 14.79 6.26 -9.72
N GLY A 16 15.71 6.64 -8.82
CA GLY A 16 16.96 7.34 -9.17
C GLY A 16 17.94 6.51 -10.02
N ASN A 17 17.74 5.20 -10.14
CA ASN A 17 18.52 4.33 -11.03
C ASN A 17 17.99 4.36 -12.47
N LEU A 18 16.81 4.94 -12.70
CA LEU A 18 16.25 5.13 -14.04
C LEU A 18 16.64 6.48 -14.59
N THR A 19 17.02 6.51 -15.86
CA THR A 19 17.22 7.74 -16.59
C THR A 19 15.89 8.45 -16.84
N ARG A 20 15.93 9.77 -17.04
CA ARG A 20 14.73 10.53 -17.37
C ARG A 20 14.03 10.02 -18.62
N ALA A 21 14.79 9.62 -19.65
CA ALA A 21 14.26 9.06 -20.88
C ALA A 21 13.46 7.76 -20.66
N GLN A 22 13.95 6.86 -19.79
CA GLN A 22 13.24 5.62 -19.45
C GLN A 22 11.93 5.90 -18.70
N ILE A 23 11.93 6.89 -17.79
CA ILE A 23 10.72 7.31 -17.08
C ILE A 23 9.71 7.92 -18.07
N ASP A 24 10.18 8.79 -18.97
CA ASP A 24 9.34 9.45 -19.97
C ASP A 24 8.74 8.43 -20.97
N GLU A 25 9.51 7.42 -21.39
CA GLU A 25 9.03 6.33 -22.25
C GLU A 25 7.87 5.55 -21.59
N VAL A 26 8.07 5.12 -20.34
CA VAL A 26 7.03 4.38 -19.59
C VAL A 26 5.80 5.24 -19.36
N THR A 27 5.96 6.51 -18.97
CA THR A 27 4.82 7.40 -18.68
C THR A 27 4.12 7.92 -19.93
N ALA A 28 4.79 7.93 -21.09
CA ALA A 28 4.15 8.17 -22.39
C ALA A 28 3.32 6.95 -22.84
N ALA A 29 3.83 5.73 -22.67
CA ALA A 29 3.11 4.50 -22.99
C ALA A 29 1.95 4.22 -22.02
N HIS A 30 2.14 4.56 -20.74
CA HIS A 30 1.17 4.38 -19.66
C HIS A 30 0.96 5.70 -18.91
N PRO A 31 0.14 6.62 -19.46
CA PRO A 31 -0.18 7.87 -18.79
C PRO A 31 -0.79 7.61 -17.41
N ARG A 32 -0.28 8.33 -16.41
CA ARG A 32 -0.62 8.12 -15.00
C ARG A 32 -1.16 9.39 -14.31
N PRO A 33 -2.12 10.12 -14.92
CA PRO A 33 -2.67 11.33 -14.32
C PRO A 33 -3.30 11.00 -12.98
N ASP A 34 -3.01 11.81 -11.95
CA ASP A 34 -3.63 11.67 -10.62
C ASP A 34 -3.46 10.28 -9.97
N PHE A 35 -2.41 9.56 -10.39
CA PHE A 35 -2.16 8.17 -10.00
C PHE A 35 -2.19 7.95 -8.48
N LYS A 36 -1.58 8.85 -7.69
CA LYS A 36 -1.52 8.72 -6.23
C LYS A 36 -2.92 8.69 -5.60
N ARG A 37 -3.84 9.53 -6.07
CA ARG A 37 -5.22 9.55 -5.56
C ARG A 37 -5.97 8.29 -6.01
N GLN A 38 -5.84 7.94 -7.29
CA GLN A 38 -6.54 6.78 -7.86
C GLN A 38 -6.09 5.45 -7.25
N ILE A 39 -4.80 5.24 -7.02
CA ILE A 39 -4.30 4.00 -6.41
C ILE A 39 -4.72 3.87 -4.94
N LEU A 40 -4.71 4.98 -4.18
CA LEU A 40 -5.19 4.98 -2.79
C LEU A 40 -6.71 4.73 -2.72
N GLN A 41 -7.48 5.30 -3.64
CA GLN A 41 -8.91 5.01 -3.77
C GLN A 41 -9.14 3.53 -4.10
N ALA A 42 -8.38 2.97 -5.05
CA ALA A 42 -8.51 1.57 -5.44
C ALA A 42 -8.19 0.61 -4.28
N PHE A 43 -7.13 0.89 -3.50
CA PHE A 43 -6.83 0.12 -2.29
C PHE A 43 -7.92 0.25 -1.24
N THR A 44 -8.42 1.46 -0.99
CA THR A 44 -9.53 1.67 -0.04
C THR A 44 -10.75 0.83 -0.42
N GLU A 45 -11.18 0.90 -1.67
CA GLU A 45 -12.36 0.18 -2.16
C GLU A 45 -12.16 -1.34 -2.17
N GLY A 46 -10.94 -1.78 -2.50
CA GLY A 46 -10.56 -3.19 -2.56
C GLY A 46 -10.51 -3.88 -1.19
N PHE A 47 -10.34 -3.12 -0.10
CA PHE A 47 -10.19 -3.69 1.25
C PHE A 47 -11.28 -3.27 2.24
N ARG A 48 -12.03 -2.18 2.02
CA ARG A 48 -13.05 -1.70 2.99
C ARG A 48 -14.13 -2.72 3.33
N HIS A 49 -14.41 -3.66 2.44
CA HIS A 49 -15.42 -4.71 2.63
C HIS A 49 -14.87 -5.98 3.29
N ARG A 50 -13.55 -6.04 3.52
CA ARG A 50 -12.83 -7.15 4.15
C ARG A 50 -11.67 -6.65 5.01
N PRO A 51 -11.92 -5.70 5.94
CA PRO A 51 -10.86 -5.01 6.68
C PRO A 51 -9.94 -5.94 7.48
N ALA A 52 -10.45 -7.08 7.95
CA ALA A 52 -9.64 -8.05 8.69
C ALA A 52 -8.49 -8.65 7.87
N THR A 53 -8.57 -8.66 6.53
CA THR A 53 -7.52 -9.23 5.67
C THR A 53 -6.31 -8.30 5.52
N THR A 54 -6.36 -7.07 6.05
CA THR A 54 -5.24 -6.14 5.95
C THR A 54 -4.22 -6.28 7.07
N PHE A 55 -4.48 -7.11 8.08
CA PHE A 55 -3.57 -7.31 9.21
C PHE A 55 -2.16 -7.69 8.74
N GLY A 56 -1.14 -7.00 9.28
CA GLY A 56 0.26 -7.21 8.89
C GLY A 56 0.66 -6.66 7.52
N THR A 57 -0.19 -5.86 6.86
CA THR A 57 0.10 -5.30 5.52
C THR A 57 -0.01 -3.78 5.51
N VAL A 58 0.65 -3.13 4.54
CA VAL A 58 0.53 -1.68 4.30
C VAL A 58 -0.90 -1.22 3.98
N ASN A 59 -1.79 -2.13 3.58
CA ASN A 59 -3.19 -1.80 3.27
C ASN A 59 -3.98 -1.41 4.53
N ALA A 60 -3.53 -1.83 5.72
CA ALA A 60 -4.14 -1.42 6.97
C ALA A 60 -3.98 0.09 7.17
N ASP A 61 -2.87 0.68 6.71
CA ASP A 61 -2.62 2.12 6.81
C ASP A 61 -3.52 2.91 5.86
N VAL A 62 -3.78 2.38 4.67
CA VAL A 62 -4.72 2.96 3.71
C VAL A 62 -6.12 3.02 4.33
N LEU A 63 -6.61 1.93 4.91
CA LEU A 63 -7.93 1.92 5.55
C LEU A 63 -7.98 2.85 6.77
N ALA A 64 -6.93 2.91 7.58
CA ALA A 64 -6.85 3.82 8.73
C ALA A 64 -6.93 5.30 8.33
N HIS A 65 -6.46 5.63 7.13
CA HIS A 65 -6.51 6.98 6.61
C HIS A 65 -7.88 7.33 6.00
N PHE A 66 -8.49 6.41 5.25
CA PHE A 66 -9.65 6.72 4.41
C PHE A 66 -11.00 6.17 4.89
N VAL A 67 -11.03 5.20 5.81
CA VAL A 67 -12.28 4.59 6.29
C VAL A 67 -12.60 5.09 7.71
N PRO A 68 -13.63 5.94 7.89
CA PRO A 68 -14.02 6.42 9.20
C PRO A 68 -14.32 5.28 10.17
N GLY A 69 -13.74 5.34 11.37
CA GLY A 69 -13.94 4.35 12.42
C GLY A 69 -13.14 3.05 12.26
N PHE A 70 -12.42 2.85 11.15
CA PHE A 70 -11.50 1.72 11.05
C PHE A 70 -10.31 1.93 11.98
N ARG A 71 -9.99 0.91 12.77
CA ARG A 71 -8.79 0.83 13.60
C ARG A 71 -7.99 -0.39 13.18
N ARG A 72 -6.68 -0.18 12.96
CA ARG A 72 -5.74 -1.26 12.68
C ARG A 72 -5.64 -2.15 13.91
N VAL A 73 -5.49 -3.46 13.68
CA VAL A 73 -5.11 -4.39 14.75
C VAL A 73 -3.65 -4.12 15.09
N ASP A 74 -3.38 -3.88 16.37
CA ASP A 74 -2.02 -3.74 16.88
C ASP A 74 -1.44 -5.12 17.16
N PHE A 75 -0.28 -5.43 16.58
CA PHE A 75 0.37 -6.73 16.77
C PHE A 75 0.96 -6.91 18.17
N VAL A 76 1.37 -5.81 18.82
CA VAL A 76 1.87 -5.85 20.20
C VAL A 76 0.73 -6.19 21.15
N ASP A 77 -0.46 -5.61 20.96
CA ASP A 77 -1.66 -5.97 21.75
C ASP A 77 -2.00 -7.46 21.57
N VAL A 78 -1.93 -7.98 20.34
CA VAL A 78 -2.15 -9.42 20.06
C VAL A 78 -1.17 -10.32 20.83
N ILE A 79 0.09 -9.91 20.97
CA ILE A 79 1.09 -10.66 21.75
C ILE A 79 0.78 -10.58 23.25
N ASN A 80 0.47 -9.39 23.76
CA ASN A 80 0.19 -9.16 25.18
C ASN A 80 -1.08 -9.86 25.65
N ASP A 81 -2.08 -9.96 24.78
CA ASP A 81 -3.37 -10.61 25.05
C ASP A 81 -3.36 -12.12 24.76
N SER A 82 -2.19 -12.70 24.47
CA SER A 82 -2.04 -14.14 24.25
C SER A 82 -2.24 -14.93 25.55
N ASP A 83 -3.14 -15.92 25.55
CA ASP A 83 -3.40 -16.83 26.69
C ASP A 83 -2.22 -17.77 27.03
N TRP A 84 -1.12 -17.69 26.27
CA TRP A 84 0.04 -18.52 26.51
C TRP A 84 0.73 -18.12 27.82
N PRO A 85 1.02 -19.07 28.73
CA PRO A 85 1.79 -18.77 29.95
C PRO A 85 3.21 -18.32 29.60
N GLU A 86 3.83 -17.52 30.47
CA GLU A 86 5.23 -17.07 30.34
C GLU A 86 6.22 -18.21 30.04
#